data_AF-A0A496QUF5-F1
#
_entry.id   AF-A0A496QUF5-F1
#
_cell.length_a   1.000
_cell.length_b   1.000
_cell.length_c   1.000
_cell.angle_alpha   90.00
_cell.angle_beta   90.00
_cell.angle_gamma   90.00
#
_symmetry.space_group_name_H-M   'P 1'
#
loop_
_entity.id
_entity.type
_entity.pdbx_description
1 polymer ?
#
loop_
_entity_poly.entity_id
_entity_poly.type
_entity_poly.pdbx_seq_one_letter_code
_entity_poly.pdbx_strand_id
1 'polypeptide(L)'
;MSIFAIFALPLFFLSILSFLPREEISRDELWIKYFRGLIVVSPLVVVLLFLKRELPATFPHARIYLFHLFFDHALFFFFAIIGYFITFSIIFTSNSNHSTVGVLSYMSGFYTLISPAELLIYYGKYNIYILFLIPFLRIALILYVSVTAGKAFYVEGWGRYLLFLSVIIFPAITAAVSLLYRLNYILSAVSLTAFLVVGSVTLFYFLHFAFNRTMRNVRKA
;
A
#
# COMPACT_ATOMS: atom_id res chain seq x y z
N MET A 1 8.25 -15.55 12.81
CA MET A 1 8.34 -14.30 12.03
C MET A 1 8.04 -14.51 10.54
N SER A 2 8.57 -15.54 9.88
CA SER A 2 8.23 -15.83 8.46
C SER A 2 6.73 -16.06 8.21
N ILE A 3 6.02 -16.71 9.15
CA ILE A 3 4.56 -16.86 9.11
C ILE A 3 3.88 -15.47 9.04
N PHE A 4 4.33 -14.51 9.85
CA PHE A 4 3.79 -13.15 9.81
C PHE A 4 4.03 -12.51 8.44
N ALA A 5 5.24 -12.59 7.89
CA ALA A 5 5.53 -12.03 6.57
C ALA A 5 4.68 -12.63 5.43
N ILE A 6 4.31 -13.91 5.52
CA ILE A 6 3.44 -14.58 4.53
C ILE A 6 1.97 -14.20 4.72
N PHE A 7 1.48 -14.22 5.96
CA PHE A 7 0.05 -14.14 6.25
C PHE A 7 -0.44 -12.75 6.67
N ALA A 8 0.43 -11.80 6.98
CA ALA A 8 0.01 -10.48 7.46
C ALA A 8 -0.92 -9.76 6.49
N LEU A 9 -0.62 -9.76 5.19
CA LEU A 9 -1.45 -9.09 4.17
C LEU A 9 -2.78 -9.83 3.91
N PRO A 10 -2.82 -11.16 3.71
CA PRO A 10 -4.07 -11.91 3.66
C PRO A 10 -4.95 -11.72 4.91
N LEU A 11 -4.36 -11.81 6.11
CA LEU A 11 -5.08 -11.66 7.36
C LEU A 11 -5.57 -10.22 7.57
N PHE A 12 -4.77 -9.24 7.16
CA PHE A 12 -5.18 -7.83 7.15
C PHE A 12 -6.42 -7.62 6.26
N PHE A 13 -6.41 -8.18 5.04
CA PHE A 13 -7.57 -8.13 4.15
C PHE A 13 -8.82 -8.81 4.77
N LEU A 14 -8.67 -10.01 5.34
CA LEU A 14 -9.77 -10.72 6.01
C LEU A 14 -10.32 -9.94 7.22
N SER A 15 -9.44 -9.25 7.96
CA SER A 15 -9.84 -8.39 9.07
C SER A 15 -10.73 -7.25 8.56
N ILE A 16 -10.32 -6.59 7.48
CA ILE A 16 -11.10 -5.50 6.87
C ILE A 16 -12.47 -6.01 6.39
N LEU A 17 -12.53 -7.15 5.71
CA LEU A 17 -13.81 -7.77 5.30
C LEU A 17 -14.76 -8.05 6.48
N SER A 18 -14.19 -8.27 7.68
CA SER A 18 -14.96 -8.55 8.89
C SER A 18 -15.50 -7.28 9.56
N PHE A 19 -14.79 -6.14 9.41
CA PHE A 19 -15.16 -4.86 10.02
C PHE A 19 -15.92 -3.92 9.07
N LEU A 20 -15.97 -4.21 7.77
CA LEU A 20 -16.69 -3.40 6.80
C LEU A 20 -18.22 -3.54 6.98
N PRO A 21 -18.96 -2.41 7.02
CA PRO A 21 -20.41 -2.44 6.98
C PRO A 21 -20.88 -3.09 5.67
N ARG A 22 -21.87 -4.00 5.75
CA ARG A 22 -22.33 -4.82 4.62
C ARG A 22 -22.97 -4.02 3.46
N GLU A 23 -23.18 -2.72 3.64
CA GLU A 23 -23.99 -1.88 2.75
C GLU A 23 -23.19 -1.19 1.63
N GLU A 24 -21.85 -1.13 1.70
CA GLU A 24 -21.07 -0.36 0.72
C GLU A 24 -20.74 -1.13 -0.57
N ILE A 25 -20.38 -2.41 -0.48
CA ILE A 25 -19.94 -3.26 -1.61
C ILE A 25 -20.22 -4.73 -1.29
N SER A 26 -20.64 -5.52 -2.29
CA SER A 26 -20.81 -6.96 -2.10
C SER A 26 -19.47 -7.66 -1.79
N ARG A 27 -19.49 -8.65 -0.89
CA ARG A 27 -18.28 -9.41 -0.51
C ARG A 27 -17.64 -10.11 -1.72
N ASP A 28 -18.46 -10.61 -2.63
CA ASP A 28 -18.01 -11.29 -3.85
C ASP A 28 -17.24 -10.32 -4.76
N GLU A 29 -17.73 -9.09 -4.91
CA GLU A 29 -17.03 -8.06 -5.66
C GLU A 29 -15.68 -7.71 -5.02
N LEU A 30 -15.59 -7.67 -3.69
CA LEU A 30 -14.31 -7.46 -3.00
C LEU A 30 -13.33 -8.60 -3.29
N TRP A 31 -13.75 -9.86 -3.21
CA TRP A 31 -12.90 -11.00 -3.57
C TRP A 31 -12.43 -10.95 -5.02
N ILE A 32 -13.31 -10.59 -5.95
CA ILE A 32 -12.94 -10.42 -7.37
C ILE A 32 -11.84 -9.35 -7.49
N LYS A 33 -11.98 -8.21 -6.82
CA LYS A 33 -10.95 -7.14 -6.84
C LYS A 33 -9.63 -7.61 -6.23
N TYR A 34 -9.67 -8.38 -5.14
CA TYR A 34 -8.51 -8.99 -4.52
C TYR A 34 -7.78 -9.94 -5.48
N PHE A 35 -8.50 -10.90 -6.09
CA PHE A 35 -7.92 -11.84 -7.04
C PHE A 35 -7.38 -11.17 -8.29
N ARG A 36 -7.98 -10.07 -8.75
CA ARG A 36 -7.44 -9.26 -9.84
C ARG A 36 -6.08 -8.68 -9.49
N GLY A 37 -5.91 -8.11 -8.28
CA GLY A 37 -4.60 -7.63 -7.82
C GLY A 37 -3.55 -8.74 -7.81
N LEU A 38 -3.93 -9.92 -7.33
CA LEU A 38 -3.12 -11.14 -7.33
C LEU A 38 -2.66 -11.56 -8.74
N ILE A 39 -3.58 -11.57 -9.70
CA ILE A 39 -3.27 -11.95 -11.09
C ILE A 39 -2.33 -10.91 -11.72
N VAL A 40 -2.59 -9.63 -11.49
CA VAL A 40 -1.78 -8.54 -12.07
C VAL A 40 -0.36 -8.55 -11.54
N VAL A 41 -0.15 -8.84 -10.24
CA VAL A 41 1.19 -8.89 -9.66
C VAL A 41 1.98 -10.15 -10.04
N SER A 42 1.30 -11.23 -10.41
CA SER A 42 1.94 -12.52 -10.71
C SER A 42 3.09 -12.45 -11.72
N PRO A 43 2.92 -11.84 -12.92
CA PRO A 43 4.04 -11.69 -13.86
C PRO A 43 5.16 -10.81 -13.31
N LEU A 44 4.83 -9.79 -12.51
CA LEU A 44 5.82 -8.91 -11.89
C LEU A 44 6.71 -9.66 -10.88
N VAL A 45 6.10 -10.52 -10.06
CA VAL A 45 6.83 -11.38 -9.11
C VAL A 45 7.82 -12.28 -9.84
N VAL A 46 7.43 -12.87 -10.97
CA VAL A 46 8.33 -13.70 -11.78
C VAL A 46 9.52 -12.86 -12.25
N VAL A 47 9.29 -11.68 -12.84
CA VAL A 47 10.36 -10.78 -13.30
C VAL A 47 11.29 -10.39 -12.14
N LEU A 48 10.75 -10.11 -10.96
CA LEU A 48 11.54 -9.74 -9.78
C LEU A 48 12.44 -10.86 -9.27
N LEU A 49 11.96 -12.10 -9.28
CA LEU A 49 12.76 -13.26 -8.90
C LEU A 49 14.00 -13.38 -9.80
N PHE A 50 13.88 -13.03 -11.08
CA PHE A 50 15.02 -12.98 -12.01
C PHE A 50 15.91 -11.77 -11.76
N LEU A 51 15.36 -10.56 -11.65
CA LEU A 51 16.14 -9.32 -11.51
C LEU A 51 16.91 -9.23 -10.19
N LYS A 52 16.32 -9.69 -9.07
CA LYS A 52 16.94 -9.58 -7.74
C LYS A 52 17.96 -10.67 -7.43
N ARG A 53 18.04 -11.75 -8.23
CA ARG A 53 19.03 -12.83 -8.06
C ARG A 53 20.47 -12.35 -8.29
N GLU A 54 20.64 -11.41 -9.21
CA GLU A 54 21.94 -10.90 -9.68
C GLU A 54 22.50 -9.76 -8.82
N LEU A 55 21.71 -9.22 -7.88
CA LEU A 55 22.08 -8.01 -7.15
C LEU A 55 23.03 -8.32 -5.97
N PRO A 56 24.19 -7.65 -5.88
CA PRO A 56 25.14 -7.88 -4.81
C PRO A 56 24.57 -7.50 -3.44
N ALA A 57 24.87 -8.29 -2.40
CA ALA A 57 24.30 -8.11 -1.07
C ALA A 57 24.87 -6.91 -0.28
N THR A 58 25.91 -6.25 -0.81
CA THR A 58 26.60 -5.14 -0.15
C THR A 58 26.48 -3.87 -0.99
N PHE A 59 25.84 -2.86 -0.41
CA PHE A 59 25.70 -1.54 -1.00
C PHE A 59 26.21 -0.49 0.01
N PRO A 60 26.79 0.63 -0.45
CA PRO A 60 27.03 1.80 0.41
C PRO A 60 25.70 2.45 0.82
N HIS A 61 25.67 3.13 1.97
CA HIS A 61 24.44 3.62 2.63
C HIS A 61 23.47 4.39 1.72
N ALA A 62 23.96 5.29 0.87
CA ALA A 62 23.11 6.04 -0.06
C ALA A 62 22.51 5.16 -1.17
N ARG A 63 23.24 4.15 -1.65
CA ARG A 63 22.73 3.20 -2.66
C ARG A 63 21.73 2.22 -2.05
N ILE A 64 21.89 1.85 -0.78
CA ILE A 64 20.90 1.06 -0.03
C ILE A 64 19.56 1.81 0.05
N TYR A 65 19.60 3.11 0.34
CA TYR A 65 18.39 3.94 0.38
C TYR A 65 17.66 3.95 -0.96
N LEU A 66 18.37 4.32 -2.03
CA LEU A 66 17.79 4.38 -3.37
C LEU A 66 17.29 3.00 -3.82
N PHE A 67 18.01 1.94 -3.44
CA PHE A 67 17.58 0.57 -3.70
C PHE A 67 16.25 0.25 -3.02
N HIS A 68 16.12 0.46 -1.70
CA HIS A 68 14.86 0.20 -0.99
C HIS A 68 13.73 1.12 -1.45
N LEU A 69 14.04 2.40 -1.66
CA LEU A 69 13.09 3.38 -2.19
C LEU A 69 12.49 2.91 -3.52
N PHE A 70 13.35 2.50 -4.45
CA PHE A 70 12.93 2.17 -5.79
C PHE A 70 12.39 0.74 -5.90
N PHE A 71 13.15 -0.26 -5.47
CA PHE A 71 12.83 -1.67 -5.69
C PHE A 71 11.84 -2.25 -4.69
N ASP A 72 11.78 -1.78 -3.45
CA ASP A 72 10.89 -2.36 -2.42
C ASP A 72 9.58 -1.59 -2.26
N HIS A 73 9.56 -0.34 -2.69
CA HIS A 73 8.39 0.53 -2.55
C HIS A 73 7.93 1.12 -3.89
N ALA A 74 8.69 2.00 -4.53
CA ALA A 74 8.20 2.79 -5.66
C ALA A 74 7.83 1.94 -6.89
N LEU A 75 8.64 0.93 -7.23
CA LEU A 75 8.41 0.07 -8.38
C LEU A 75 7.10 -0.71 -8.22
N PHE A 76 6.94 -1.42 -7.10
CA PHE A 76 5.71 -2.15 -6.80
C PHE A 76 4.51 -1.23 -6.76
N PHE A 77 4.68 -0.07 -6.16
CA PHE A 77 3.63 0.92 -6.03
C PHE A 77 3.15 1.44 -7.40
N PHE A 78 4.10 1.77 -8.27
CA PHE A 78 3.82 2.21 -9.64
C PHE A 78 3.10 1.14 -10.45
N PHE A 79 3.56 -0.11 -10.39
CA PHE A 79 2.87 -1.22 -11.05
C PHE A 79 1.49 -1.51 -10.46
N ALA A 80 1.30 -1.35 -9.15
CA ALA A 80 -0.01 -1.50 -8.52
C ALA A 80 -0.99 -0.42 -9.01
N ILE A 81 -0.55 0.83 -9.09
CA ILE A 81 -1.36 1.94 -9.63
C ILE A 81 -1.71 1.69 -11.10
N ILE A 82 -0.72 1.39 -11.94
CA ILE A 82 -0.94 1.17 -13.37
C ILE A 82 -1.86 -0.03 -13.56
N GLY A 83 -1.60 -1.13 -12.85
CA GLY A 83 -2.42 -2.31 -12.85
C GLY A 83 -3.86 -2.02 -12.45
N TYR A 84 -4.06 -1.19 -11.43
CA TYR A 84 -5.38 -0.73 -11.01
C TYR A 84 -6.07 0.04 -12.15
N PHE A 85 -5.42 1.07 -12.71
CA PHE A 85 -6.02 1.85 -13.79
C PHE A 85 -6.29 1.02 -15.05
N ILE A 86 -5.42 0.10 -15.44
CA ILE A 86 -5.66 -0.80 -16.59
C ILE A 86 -6.87 -1.69 -16.31
N THR A 87 -6.92 -2.33 -15.14
CA THR A 87 -7.98 -3.27 -14.78
C THR A 87 -9.35 -2.58 -14.69
N PHE A 88 -9.38 -1.34 -14.19
CA PHE A 88 -10.64 -0.61 -13.95
C PHE A 88 -11.02 0.38 -15.06
N SER A 89 -10.09 0.89 -15.86
CA SER A 89 -10.41 1.82 -16.96
C SER A 89 -10.63 1.12 -18.30
N ILE A 90 -9.98 -0.03 -18.55
CA ILE A 90 -10.02 -0.69 -19.87
C ILE A 90 -11.00 -1.87 -19.88
N ILE A 91 -11.20 -2.54 -18.75
CA ILE A 91 -11.94 -3.82 -18.72
C ILE A 91 -13.37 -3.67 -18.17
N PHE A 92 -13.66 -2.70 -17.29
CA PHE A 92 -15.00 -2.60 -16.66
C PHE A 92 -15.48 -1.15 -16.42
N THR A 93 -16.44 -0.73 -17.24
CA THR A 93 -17.08 0.61 -17.34
C THR A 93 -18.12 0.94 -16.25
N SER A 94 -17.97 0.47 -15.01
CA SER A 94 -18.91 0.84 -13.92
C SER A 94 -18.34 1.90 -12.98
N ASN A 95 -19.02 3.04 -12.87
CA ASN A 95 -18.70 4.15 -11.97
C ASN A 95 -18.74 3.75 -10.47
N SER A 96 -19.33 2.60 -10.10
CA SER A 96 -19.31 2.08 -8.71
C SER A 96 -17.94 1.52 -8.29
N ASN A 97 -16.96 1.45 -9.19
CA ASN A 97 -15.72 0.69 -9.00
C ASN A 97 -14.60 1.41 -8.21
N HIS A 98 -14.71 2.73 -7.99
CA HIS A 98 -13.62 3.56 -7.41
C HIS A 98 -13.72 3.83 -5.91
N SER A 99 -14.52 3.06 -5.20
CA SER A 99 -14.63 3.14 -3.74
C SER A 99 -13.31 2.80 -3.04
N THR A 100 -13.03 3.48 -1.91
CA THR A 100 -11.88 3.25 -1.03
C THR A 100 -11.66 1.77 -0.75
N VAL A 101 -12.75 1.04 -0.48
CA VAL A 101 -12.75 -0.38 -0.17
C VAL A 101 -12.37 -1.24 -1.38
N GLY A 102 -12.79 -0.83 -2.58
CA GLY A 102 -12.39 -1.48 -3.83
C GLY A 102 -10.89 -1.33 -4.12
N VAL A 103 -10.34 -0.11 -3.93
CA VAL A 103 -8.90 0.15 -4.04
C VAL A 103 -8.14 -0.68 -3.01
N LEU A 104 -8.63 -0.73 -1.78
CA LEU A 104 -8.04 -1.50 -0.70
C LEU A 104 -7.97 -2.99 -1.03
N SER A 105 -9.08 -3.55 -1.48
CA SER A 105 -9.14 -4.97 -1.84
C SER A 105 -8.13 -5.31 -2.93
N TYR A 106 -8.09 -4.51 -4.00
CA TYR A 106 -7.14 -4.68 -5.10
C TYR A 106 -5.69 -4.60 -4.63
N MET A 107 -5.34 -3.54 -3.89
CA MET A 107 -3.98 -3.33 -3.39
C MET A 107 -3.55 -4.45 -2.43
N SER A 108 -4.48 -4.94 -1.59
CA SER A 108 -4.20 -6.06 -0.69
C SER A 108 -3.85 -7.33 -1.46
N GLY A 109 -4.62 -7.66 -2.50
CA GLY A 109 -4.32 -8.79 -3.38
C GLY A 109 -2.99 -8.63 -4.12
N PHE A 110 -2.70 -7.43 -4.61
CA PHE A 110 -1.45 -7.12 -5.29
C PHE A 110 -0.23 -7.34 -4.38
N TYR A 111 -0.27 -6.86 -3.14
CA TYR A 111 0.88 -7.01 -2.24
C TYR A 111 1.00 -8.41 -1.59
N THR A 112 -0.06 -9.23 -1.62
CA THR A 112 -0.06 -10.57 -1.01
C THR A 112 1.05 -11.47 -1.55
N LEU A 113 1.34 -11.49 -2.86
CA LEU A 113 2.40 -12.34 -3.41
C LEU A 113 3.80 -11.74 -3.27
N ILE A 114 3.89 -10.42 -3.11
CA ILE A 114 5.20 -9.74 -3.02
C ILE A 114 5.93 -10.15 -1.74
N SER A 115 5.21 -10.24 -0.62
CA SER A 115 5.82 -10.58 0.67
C SER A 115 6.44 -11.98 0.73
N PRO A 116 5.76 -13.07 0.31
CA PRO A 116 6.39 -14.38 0.19
C PRO A 116 7.48 -14.42 -0.90
N ALA A 117 7.32 -13.70 -2.02
CA ALA A 117 8.36 -13.64 -3.04
C ALA A 117 9.67 -13.04 -2.51
N GLU A 118 9.60 -11.98 -1.71
CA GLU A 118 10.78 -11.41 -1.07
C GLU A 118 11.43 -12.35 -0.06
N LEU A 119 10.64 -13.13 0.68
CA LEU A 119 11.21 -14.17 1.53
C LEU A 119 12.03 -15.16 0.72
N LEU A 120 11.53 -15.58 -0.44
CA LEU A 120 12.26 -16.49 -1.33
C LEU A 120 13.54 -15.85 -1.87
N ILE A 121 13.49 -14.58 -2.28
CA ILE A 121 14.65 -13.84 -2.80
C ILE A 121 15.75 -13.71 -1.73
N TYR A 122 15.37 -13.41 -0.49
CA TYR A 122 16.31 -13.21 0.61
C TYR A 122 16.46 -14.46 1.49
N TYR A 123 16.20 -15.64 0.94
CA TYR A 123 16.30 -16.90 1.67
C TYR A 123 17.68 -17.06 2.32
N GLY A 124 17.69 -17.33 3.63
CA GLY A 124 18.92 -17.45 4.42
C GLY A 124 19.58 -16.12 4.81
N LYS A 125 19.05 -14.97 4.38
CA LYS A 125 19.50 -13.61 4.74
C LYS A 125 18.40 -12.82 5.45
N TYR A 126 17.53 -13.51 6.17
CA TYR A 126 16.40 -12.90 6.86
C TYR A 126 16.86 -12.05 8.04
N ASN A 127 16.29 -10.85 8.13
CA ASN A 127 16.41 -9.98 9.29
C ASN A 127 15.03 -9.47 9.70
N ILE A 128 14.94 -8.80 10.85
CA ILE A 128 13.69 -8.23 11.37
C ILE A 128 13.04 -7.27 10.36
N TYR A 129 13.86 -6.56 9.58
CA TYR A 129 13.37 -5.68 8.52
C TYR A 129 12.52 -6.45 7.48
N ILE A 130 13.05 -7.54 6.92
CA ILE A 130 12.35 -8.35 5.92
C ILE A 130 11.15 -9.09 6.52
N LEU A 131 11.31 -9.67 7.71
CA LEU A 131 10.29 -10.54 8.29
C LEU A 131 9.14 -9.79 8.98
N PHE A 132 9.32 -8.51 9.32
CA PHE A 132 8.35 -7.74 10.10
C PHE A 132 8.11 -6.33 9.56
N LEU A 133 9.18 -5.53 9.39
CA LEU A 133 9.01 -4.12 9.03
C LEU A 133 8.44 -3.93 7.62
N ILE A 134 8.91 -4.69 6.62
CA ILE A 134 8.41 -4.59 5.24
C ILE A 134 6.91 -4.94 5.14
N PRO A 135 6.42 -6.10 5.64
CA PRO A 135 4.98 -6.40 5.63
C PRO A 135 4.14 -5.30 6.29
N PHE A 136 4.63 -4.73 7.39
CA PHE A 136 3.93 -3.67 8.10
C PHE A 136 3.88 -2.36 7.31
N LEU A 137 5.01 -1.94 6.72
CA LEU A 137 5.08 -0.76 5.85
C LEU A 137 4.15 -0.90 4.63
N ARG A 138 3.99 -2.12 4.10
CA ARG A 138 3.03 -2.41 3.03
C ARG A 138 1.60 -2.23 3.47
N ILE A 139 1.22 -2.77 4.62
CA ILE A 139 -0.13 -2.57 5.16
C ILE A 139 -0.41 -1.08 5.34
N ALA A 140 0.54 -0.32 5.89
CA ALA A 140 0.42 1.13 6.04
C ALA A 140 0.27 1.84 4.69
N LEU A 141 1.07 1.47 3.69
CA LEU A 141 0.99 2.00 2.33
C LEU A 141 -0.36 1.71 1.68
N ILE A 142 -0.85 0.48 1.79
CA ILE A 142 -2.15 0.05 1.25
C ILE A 142 -3.25 0.90 1.87
N LEU A 143 -3.31 0.99 3.20
CA LEU A 143 -4.29 1.83 3.90
C LEU A 143 -4.24 3.28 3.43
N TYR A 144 -3.04 3.86 3.43
CA TYR A 144 -2.84 5.25 3.06
C TYR A 144 -3.35 5.52 1.64
N VAL A 145 -2.87 4.73 0.67
CA VAL A 145 -3.17 4.88 -0.75
C VAL A 145 -4.65 4.64 -1.01
N SER A 146 -5.25 3.62 -0.40
CA SER A 146 -6.67 3.33 -0.61
C SER A 146 -7.56 4.47 -0.14
N VAL A 147 -7.24 5.07 1.01
CA VAL A 147 -8.00 6.20 1.52
C VAL A 147 -7.77 7.46 0.71
N THR A 148 -6.53 7.79 0.36
CA THR A 148 -6.24 9.00 -0.42
C THR A 148 -6.74 8.89 -1.85
N ALA A 149 -6.52 7.77 -2.53
CA ALA A 149 -7.01 7.53 -3.90
C ALA A 149 -8.53 7.48 -3.94
N GLY A 150 -9.16 6.72 -3.04
CA GLY A 150 -10.63 6.65 -2.94
C GLY A 150 -11.25 8.03 -2.74
N LYS A 151 -10.61 8.90 -1.95
CA LYS A 151 -11.07 10.27 -1.71
C LYS A 151 -10.72 11.26 -2.81
N ALA A 152 -9.60 11.09 -3.50
CA ALA A 152 -9.18 11.98 -4.57
C ALA A 152 -10.22 12.05 -5.71
N PHE A 153 -11.10 11.04 -5.82
CA PHE A 153 -12.23 11.05 -6.74
C PHE A 153 -13.40 11.95 -6.31
N TYR A 154 -13.52 12.30 -5.02
CA TYR A 154 -14.62 13.11 -4.48
C TYR A 154 -14.20 14.54 -4.11
N VAL A 155 -12.91 14.88 -4.24
CA VAL A 155 -12.37 16.21 -3.96
C VAL A 155 -12.09 16.92 -5.27
N GLU A 156 -12.60 18.14 -5.43
CA GLU A 156 -12.34 18.99 -6.60
C GLU A 156 -11.22 20.01 -6.35
N GLY A 157 -10.64 20.55 -7.43
CA GLY A 157 -9.63 21.60 -7.39
C GLY A 157 -8.28 21.18 -6.82
N TRP A 158 -7.56 22.12 -6.20
CA TRP A 158 -6.19 21.94 -5.69
C TRP A 158 -6.03 20.82 -4.67
N GLY A 159 -7.08 20.53 -3.88
CA GLY A 159 -7.07 19.45 -2.89
C GLY A 159 -6.86 18.06 -3.51
N ARG A 160 -7.36 17.83 -4.73
CA ARG A 160 -7.16 16.57 -5.46
C ARG A 160 -5.69 16.33 -5.79
N TYR A 161 -5.01 17.37 -6.28
CA TYR A 161 -3.59 17.29 -6.63
C TYR A 161 -2.71 17.07 -5.41
N LEU A 162 -3.04 17.70 -4.28
CA LEU A 162 -2.33 17.48 -3.01
C LEU A 162 -2.46 16.02 -2.53
N LEU A 163 -3.65 15.41 -2.67
CA LEU A 163 -3.87 14.00 -2.32
C LEU A 163 -3.11 13.04 -3.26
N PHE A 164 -3.03 13.34 -4.56
CA PHE A 164 -2.21 12.55 -5.47
C PHE A 164 -0.71 12.74 -5.21
N LEU A 165 -0.26 13.95 -4.88
CA LEU A 165 1.13 14.22 -4.55
C LEU A 165 1.55 13.47 -3.28
N SER A 166 0.67 13.44 -2.27
CA SER A 166 0.95 12.77 -1.00
C SER A 166 1.11 11.25 -1.16
N VAL A 167 0.41 10.66 -2.14
CA VAL A 167 0.55 9.26 -2.55
C VAL A 167 1.94 8.94 -3.10
N ILE A 168 2.59 9.89 -3.77
CA ILE A 168 3.96 9.73 -4.30
C ILE A 168 5.01 9.93 -3.20
N ILE A 169 4.77 10.87 -2.29
CA ILE A 169 5.70 11.22 -1.20
C ILE A 169 5.76 10.09 -0.15
N PHE A 170 4.64 9.42 0.12
CA PHE A 170 4.55 8.43 1.19
C PHE A 170 5.54 7.26 1.03
N PRO A 171 5.69 6.61 -0.15
CA PRO A 171 6.75 5.64 -0.43
C PRO A 171 8.16 6.13 -0.08
N ALA A 172 8.45 7.41 -0.34
CA ALA A 172 9.74 8.00 -0.04
C ALA A 172 10.01 8.12 1.46
N ILE A 173 8.98 8.53 2.21
CA ILE A 173 9.09 8.59 3.67
C ILE A 173 9.22 7.18 4.27
N THR A 174 8.46 6.19 3.77
CA THR A 174 8.59 4.81 4.24
C THR A 174 9.96 4.20 3.96
N ALA A 175 10.57 4.52 2.82
CA ALA A 175 11.93 4.08 2.51
C ALA A 175 12.99 4.73 3.43
N ALA A 176 12.74 5.96 3.89
CA ALA A 176 13.62 6.62 4.86
C ALA A 176 13.63 5.91 6.21
N VAL A 177 12.50 5.32 6.63
CA VAL A 177 12.44 4.48 7.85
C VAL A 177 13.37 3.27 7.74
N SER A 178 13.45 2.65 6.56
CA SER A 178 14.34 1.53 6.27
C SER A 178 15.82 1.92 6.37
N LEU A 179 16.18 3.13 5.93
CA LEU A 179 17.53 3.66 6.09
C LEU A 179 17.85 3.95 7.56
N LEU A 180 16.92 4.57 8.30
CA LEU A 180 17.07 4.82 9.73
C LEU A 180 17.27 3.51 10.50
N TYR A 181 16.59 2.42 10.11
CA TYR A 181 16.76 1.11 10.75
C TYR A 181 18.21 0.62 10.71
N ARG A 182 18.90 0.85 9.59
CA ARG A 182 20.29 0.45 9.43
C ARG A 182 21.29 1.31 10.19
N LEU A 183 20.93 2.57 10.48
CA LEU A 183 21.76 3.48 11.27
C LEU A 183 21.51 3.32 12.77
N ASN A 184 20.25 3.23 13.19
CA ASN A 184 19.85 3.09 14.58
C ASN A 184 18.41 2.53 14.67
N TYR A 185 18.30 1.30 15.19
CA TYR A 185 17.03 0.59 15.31
C TYR A 185 15.98 1.31 16.17
N ILE A 186 16.41 2.03 17.23
CA ILE A 186 15.52 2.77 18.14
C ILE A 186 14.94 3.98 17.40
N LEU A 187 15.79 4.75 16.72
CA LEU A 187 15.34 5.92 15.95
C LEU A 187 14.37 5.51 14.83
N SER A 188 14.61 4.36 14.18
CA SER A 188 13.68 3.83 13.19
C SER A 188 12.32 3.48 13.77
N ALA A 189 12.29 2.80 14.92
CA ALA A 189 11.05 2.47 15.60
C ALA A 189 10.27 3.74 16.01
N VAL A 190 10.94 4.71 16.64
CA VAL A 190 10.33 5.99 17.04
C VAL A 190 9.82 6.76 15.83
N SER A 191 10.59 6.82 14.74
CA SER A 191 10.20 7.52 13.50
C SER A 191 9.01 6.86 12.83
N LEU A 192 8.99 5.52 12.77
CA LEU A 192 7.85 4.74 12.27
C LEU A 192 6.60 5.02 13.10
N THR A 193 6.70 4.93 14.43
CA THR A 193 5.56 5.20 15.32
C THR A 193 5.05 6.63 15.17
N ALA A 194 5.95 7.62 15.15
CA ALA A 194 5.58 9.01 14.93
C ALA A 194 4.89 9.21 13.58
N PHE A 195 5.42 8.61 12.52
CA PHE A 195 4.84 8.72 11.18
C PHE A 195 3.47 8.05 11.09
N LEU A 196 3.30 6.88 11.71
CA LEU A 196 2.01 6.20 11.76
C LEU A 196 0.99 7.01 12.57
N VAL A 197 1.37 7.58 13.71
CA VAL A 197 0.50 8.44 14.52
C VAL A 197 0.10 9.69 13.75
N VAL A 198 1.07 10.43 13.20
CA VAL A 198 0.80 11.63 12.40
C VAL A 198 -0.04 11.30 11.17
N GLY A 199 0.29 10.22 10.46
CA GLY A 199 -0.47 9.73 9.31
C GLY A 199 -1.92 9.40 9.69
N SER A 200 -2.12 8.66 10.78
CA SER A 200 -3.45 8.29 11.29
C SER A 200 -4.27 9.52 11.68
N VAL A 201 -3.67 10.47 12.40
CA VAL A 201 -4.31 11.72 12.83
C VAL A 201 -4.67 12.57 11.61
N THR A 202 -3.74 12.74 10.67
CA THR A 202 -3.98 13.52 9.45
C THR A 202 -5.12 12.92 8.63
N LEU A 203 -5.11 11.59 8.46
CA LEU A 203 -6.09 10.84 7.71
C LEU A 203 -7.47 10.85 8.40
N PHE A 204 -7.51 10.79 9.74
CA PHE A 204 -8.71 10.98 10.56
C PHE A 204 -9.28 12.41 10.42
N TYR A 205 -8.47 13.45 10.55
CA TYR A 205 -8.90 14.84 10.36
C TYR A 205 -9.44 15.06 8.95
N PHE A 206 -8.76 14.53 7.92
CA PHE A 206 -9.23 14.63 6.55
C PHE A 206 -10.52 13.84 6.32
N LEU A 207 -10.70 12.68 6.96
CA LEU A 207 -11.97 11.91 6.98
C LEU A 207 -13.09 12.71 7.60
N HIS A 208 -12.88 13.24 8.79
CA HIS A 208 -13.91 13.93 9.52
C HIS A 208 -14.33 15.25 8.84
N PHE A 209 -13.37 16.04 8.37
CA PHE A 209 -13.66 17.35 7.77
C PHE A 209 -14.30 17.23 6.37
N ALA A 210 -13.84 16.28 5.55
CA ALA A 210 -14.44 16.03 4.24
C ALA A 210 -15.87 15.51 4.37
N PHE A 211 -16.12 14.56 5.27
CA PHE A 211 -17.44 13.97 5.48
C PHE A 211 -18.47 15.01 5.97
N ASN A 212 -18.07 15.87 6.90
CA ASN A 212 -18.92 16.96 7.40
C ASN A 212 -19.27 17.99 6.31
N ARG A 213 -18.42 18.18 5.31
CA ARG A 213 -18.70 19.09 4.18
C ARG A 213 -19.70 18.48 3.21
N THR A 214 -19.52 17.21 2.84
CA THR A 214 -20.43 16.50 1.92
C THR A 214 -21.84 16.38 2.51
N MET A 215 -21.95 16.01 3.79
CA MET A 215 -23.25 15.92 4.49
C MET A 215 -23.98 17.28 4.59
N ARG A 216 -23.24 18.39 4.69
CA ARG A 216 -23.84 19.74 4.70
C ARG A 216 -24.37 20.16 3.33
N ASN A 217 -23.76 19.71 2.25
CA ASN A 217 -24.21 20.04 0.90
C ASN A 217 -25.44 19.19 0.51
N VAL A 218 -25.48 17.92 0.91
CA VAL A 218 -26.66 17.05 0.68
C VAL A 218 -27.88 17.53 1.47
N ARG A 219 -27.72 18.12 2.66
CA ARG A 219 -28.84 18.71 3.43
C ARG A 219 -29.36 20.03 2.88
N LYS A 220 -28.67 20.65 1.93
CA LYS A 220 -29.03 21.96 1.35
C LYS A 220 -29.62 21.85 -0.06
N ALA A 221 -29.54 20.68 -0.69
CA ALA A 221 -30.15 20.36 -1.97
C ALA A 221 -31.49 19.63 -1.74
#